data_AF-A0A7X2V4E2-F1
#
_entry.id   AF-A0A7X2V4E2-F1
#
_cell.length_a   1.000
_cell.length_b   1.000
_cell.length_c   1.000
_cell.angle_alpha   90.00
_cell.angle_beta   90.00
_cell.angle_gamma   90.00
#
_symmetry.space_group_name_H-M   'P 1'
#
loop_
_entity.id
_entity.type
_entity.pdbx_description
1 polymer ?
#
loop_
_entity_poly.entity_id
_entity_poly.type
_entity_poly.pdbx_seq_one_letter_code
_entity_poly.pdbx_strand_id
1 'polypeptide(L)'
;MRKRIMLTAVALLAVGVLRNRKKKRSYGWTLFVPLGINVKYLPVDLENGKVTGQVMNKEKTVMTVEADLKKGITSVTGNLPKHVLKKGITKEIFINQIETEGAFYLKHSIRDPEEYKKQIIKEADDRRL
;
A
#
# COMPACT_ATOMS: atom_id res chain seq x y z
N MET A 1 55.97 39.09 60.14
CA MET A 1 54.74 39.22 60.95
C MET A 1 53.73 38.16 60.51
N ARG A 2 53.25 37.33 61.45
CA ARG A 2 52.18 36.32 61.26
C ARG A 2 50.86 36.86 61.86
N LYS A 3 49.74 36.80 61.12
CA LYS A 3 48.33 36.64 61.60
C LYS A 3 47.51 36.12 60.40
N ARG A 4 47.14 34.83 60.31
CA ARG A 4 46.00 34.08 60.91
C ARG A 4 44.61 34.35 60.28
N ILE A 5 44.10 33.28 59.60
CA ILE A 5 42.74 32.68 59.73
C ILE A 5 41.62 33.45 58.98
N MET A 6 40.68 32.86 58.20
CA MET A 6 39.87 31.65 58.40
C MET A 6 39.22 31.14 57.10
N LEU A 7 38.88 29.84 57.14
CA LEU A 7 37.95 29.02 56.38
C LEU A 7 36.96 29.71 55.41
N THR A 8 36.72 29.04 54.28
CA THR A 8 35.33 28.68 53.92
C THR A 8 35.30 27.36 53.14
N ALA A 9 34.65 26.38 53.74
CA ALA A 9 34.31 25.10 53.14
C ALA A 9 33.14 25.29 52.17
N VAL A 10 33.27 24.76 50.95
CA VAL A 10 32.14 24.41 50.07
C VAL A 10 32.53 23.06 49.44
N ALA A 11 32.23 21.98 50.14
CA ALA A 11 30.97 21.25 50.07
C ALA A 11 30.87 20.38 48.81
N LEU A 12 30.87 19.07 49.09
CA LEU A 12 30.02 18.06 48.46
C LEU A 12 30.36 17.62 47.03
N LEU A 13 30.95 16.42 47.00
CA LEU A 13 30.47 15.30 46.18
C LEU A 13 30.28 15.60 44.69
N ALA A 14 31.37 15.61 43.94
CA ALA A 14 31.31 15.30 42.51
C ALA A 14 31.32 13.77 42.26
N VAL A 15 30.67 12.99 43.14
CA VAL A 15 30.35 11.59 42.91
C VAL A 15 28.85 11.52 42.59
N GLY A 16 28.53 11.12 41.37
CA GLY A 16 27.17 11.09 40.84
C GLY A 16 26.86 12.43 40.18
N VAL A 17 26.68 12.51 38.87
CA VAL A 17 25.65 11.79 38.15
C VAL A 17 26.18 11.48 36.75
N LEU A 18 26.50 10.20 36.50
CA LEU A 18 26.50 9.65 35.14
C LEU A 18 25.07 9.82 34.62
N ARG A 19 24.85 10.93 33.92
CA ARG A 19 23.56 11.37 33.41
C ARG A 19 23.18 10.42 32.27
N ASN A 20 22.55 9.31 32.63
CA ASN A 20 22.05 8.30 31.71
C ASN A 20 20.93 8.95 30.88
N ARG A 21 21.30 9.64 29.79
CA ARG A 21 20.37 10.23 28.83
C ARG A 21 19.68 9.08 28.11
N LYS A 22 18.58 8.57 28.66
CA LYS A 22 17.68 7.67 27.94
C LYS A 22 17.30 8.39 26.64
N LYS A 23 17.81 7.93 25.49
CA LYS A 23 17.43 8.44 24.17
C LYS A 23 15.90 8.39 24.11
N LYS A 24 15.24 9.55 24.02
CA LYS A 24 13.80 9.62 23.80
C LYS A 24 13.52 8.84 22.53
N ARG A 25 12.73 7.76 22.62
CA ARG A 25 12.29 7.00 21.45
C ARG A 25 11.51 7.97 20.57
N SER A 26 11.98 8.20 19.35
CA SER A 26 11.25 8.96 18.34
C SER A 26 10.14 8.05 17.82
N TYR A 27 8.89 8.35 18.16
CA TYR A 27 7.74 7.70 17.54
C TYR A 27 7.49 8.38 16.21
N GLY A 28 7.77 7.69 15.11
CA GLY A 28 7.36 8.11 13.77
C GLY A 28 5.91 7.74 13.51
N TRP A 29 5.16 8.62 12.86
CA TRP A 29 3.81 8.35 12.40
C TRP A 29 3.86 8.18 10.88
N THR A 30 3.22 7.13 10.37
CA THR A 30 3.06 6.91 8.93
C THR A 30 1.63 7.27 8.54
N LEU A 31 1.49 8.21 7.60
CA LEU A 31 0.19 8.58 7.04
C LEU A 31 -0.02 7.84 5.71
N PHE A 32 -1.08 7.06 5.62
CA PHE A 32 -1.50 6.44 4.37
C PHE A 32 -2.46 7.39 3.64
N VAL A 33 -2.04 7.87 2.46
CA VAL A 33 -2.87 8.75 1.62
C VAL A 33 -3.36 7.95 0.41
N PRO A 34 -4.68 7.78 0.22
CA PRO A 34 -5.20 7.03 -0.91
C PRO A 34 -4.87 7.74 -2.23
N LEU A 35 -4.53 6.94 -3.24
CA LEU A 35 -4.15 7.44 -4.56
C LEU A 35 -5.36 7.80 -5.43
N GLY A 36 -6.55 7.39 -5.00
CA GLY A 36 -7.77 7.47 -5.79
C GLY A 36 -7.75 6.60 -7.04
N ILE A 37 -6.91 5.56 -7.05
CA ILE A 37 -6.85 4.55 -8.11
C ILE A 37 -7.60 3.30 -7.67
N ASN A 38 -8.42 2.76 -8.55
CA ASN A 38 -9.09 1.48 -8.38
C ASN A 38 -8.99 0.66 -9.68
N VAL A 39 -9.03 -0.66 -9.58
CA VAL A 39 -9.12 -1.58 -10.72
C VAL A 39 -10.51 -2.20 -10.72
N LYS A 40 -11.25 -1.97 -11.78
CA LYS A 40 -12.55 -2.59 -12.04
C LYS A 40 -12.39 -3.66 -13.11
N TYR A 41 -13.03 -4.80 -12.93
CA TYR A 41 -13.02 -5.86 -13.95
C TYR A 41 -14.33 -5.86 -14.74
N LEU A 42 -14.23 -6.11 -16.04
CA LEU A 42 -15.37 -6.50 -16.85
C LEU A 42 -15.65 -8.00 -16.66
N PRO A 43 -16.82 -8.50 -17.11
CA PRO A 43 -17.09 -9.93 -17.14
C PRO A 43 -15.98 -10.68 -17.89
N VAL A 44 -15.50 -11.76 -17.28
CA VAL A 44 -14.42 -12.58 -17.81
C VAL A 44 -14.94 -13.47 -18.93
N ASP A 45 -14.21 -13.51 -20.03
CA ASP A 45 -14.46 -14.42 -21.13
C ASP A 45 -13.77 -15.76 -20.85
N LEU A 46 -14.50 -16.67 -20.22
CA LEU A 46 -14.01 -18.00 -19.85
C LEU A 46 -13.69 -18.86 -21.08
N GLU A 47 -14.42 -18.66 -22.19
CA GLU A 47 -14.26 -19.44 -23.41
C GLU A 47 -12.95 -19.09 -24.12
N ASN A 48 -12.68 -17.80 -24.28
CA ASN A 48 -11.45 -17.33 -24.92
C ASN A 48 -10.30 -17.13 -23.94
N GLY A 49 -10.55 -17.24 -22.62
CA GLY A 49 -9.55 -17.01 -21.59
C GLY A 49 -9.08 -15.55 -21.54
N LYS A 50 -9.99 -14.61 -21.79
CA LYS A 50 -9.69 -13.17 -21.84
C LYS A 50 -10.23 -12.45 -20.62
N VAL A 51 -9.42 -11.56 -20.09
CA VAL A 51 -9.75 -10.73 -18.93
C VAL A 51 -9.50 -9.27 -19.28
N THR A 52 -10.48 -8.42 -19.01
CA THR A 52 -10.34 -6.97 -19.20
C THR A 52 -10.44 -6.26 -17.85
N GLY A 53 -9.37 -5.58 -17.47
CA GLY A 53 -9.31 -4.73 -16.28
C GLY A 53 -9.21 -3.25 -16.66
N GLN A 54 -10.01 -2.43 -16.00
CA GLN A 54 -10.04 -0.98 -16.16
C GLN A 54 -9.45 -0.32 -14.91
N VAL A 55 -8.34 0.38 -15.09
CA VAL A 55 -7.75 1.22 -14.05
C VAL A 55 -8.44 2.58 -14.07
N MET A 56 -9.06 2.92 -12.96
CA MET A 56 -9.86 4.13 -12.79
C MET A 56 -9.16 5.10 -11.84
N ASN A 57 -9.13 6.38 -12.19
CA ASN A 57 -8.74 7.48 -11.30
C ASN A 57 -9.94 8.41 -11.13
N LYS A 58 -10.42 8.59 -9.88
CA LYS A 58 -11.61 9.44 -9.59
C LYS A 58 -12.78 9.13 -10.55
N GLU A 59 -13.15 7.87 -10.64
CA GLU A 59 -14.26 7.35 -11.46
C GLU A 59 -14.06 7.39 -12.99
N LYS A 60 -12.92 7.89 -13.48
CA LYS A 60 -12.60 7.89 -14.91
C LYS A 60 -11.62 6.78 -15.25
N THR A 61 -11.92 5.98 -16.27
CA THR A 61 -10.99 4.99 -16.81
C THR A 61 -9.81 5.73 -17.45
N VAL A 62 -8.61 5.50 -16.90
CA VAL A 62 -7.35 6.11 -17.37
C VAL A 62 -6.49 5.13 -18.15
N MET A 63 -6.66 3.83 -17.86
CA MET A 63 -5.95 2.76 -18.54
C MET A 63 -6.84 1.52 -18.58
N THR A 64 -6.86 0.82 -19.71
CA THR A 64 -7.51 -0.48 -19.87
C THR A 64 -6.45 -1.51 -20.23
N VAL A 65 -6.49 -2.66 -19.58
CA VAL A 65 -5.62 -3.80 -19.85
C VAL A 65 -6.50 -4.96 -20.30
N GLU A 66 -6.22 -5.50 -21.47
CA GLU A 66 -6.85 -6.71 -21.98
C GLU A 66 -5.80 -7.82 -22.02
N ALA A 67 -5.96 -8.83 -21.18
CA ALA A 67 -5.06 -9.96 -21.10
C ALA A 67 -5.74 -11.19 -21.72
N ASP A 68 -5.15 -11.71 -22.80
CA ASP A 68 -5.44 -13.04 -23.34
C ASP A 68 -4.48 -14.03 -22.68
N LEU A 69 -4.93 -14.64 -21.59
CA LEU A 69 -4.11 -15.49 -20.73
C LEU A 69 -3.84 -16.86 -21.36
N LYS A 70 -4.64 -17.28 -22.35
CA LYS A 70 -4.37 -18.50 -23.12
C LYS A 70 -3.22 -18.30 -24.10
N LYS A 71 -3.12 -17.12 -24.71
CA LYS A 71 -2.06 -16.80 -25.67
C LYS A 71 -0.86 -16.10 -25.04
N GLY A 72 -0.95 -15.66 -23.79
CA GLY A 72 0.09 -14.88 -23.12
C GLY A 72 0.28 -13.50 -23.75
N ILE A 73 -0.79 -12.92 -24.29
CA ILE A 73 -0.75 -11.62 -24.97
C ILE A 73 -1.52 -10.62 -24.12
N THR A 74 -0.88 -9.50 -23.80
CA THR A 74 -1.51 -8.41 -23.07
C THR A 74 -1.47 -7.13 -23.88
N SER A 75 -2.63 -6.53 -24.08
CA SER A 75 -2.81 -5.24 -24.74
C SER A 75 -3.13 -4.18 -23.68
N VAL A 76 -2.57 -2.98 -23.85
CA VAL A 76 -2.77 -1.88 -22.91
C VAL A 76 -3.15 -0.63 -23.69
N THR A 77 -4.27 -0.03 -23.33
CA THR A 77 -4.71 1.25 -23.89
C THR A 77 -4.78 2.31 -22.78
N GLY A 78 -4.42 3.55 -23.11
CA GLY A 78 -4.37 4.64 -22.15
C GLY A 78 -3.09 4.72 -21.32
N ASN A 79 -3.12 5.57 -20.29
CA ASN A 79 -1.94 5.87 -19.47
C ASN A 79 -2.33 6.33 -18.07
N LEU A 80 -1.47 6.07 -17.10
CA LEU A 80 -1.65 6.54 -15.73
C LEU A 80 -1.49 8.06 -15.66
N PRO A 81 -2.24 8.73 -14.77
CA PRO A 81 -2.04 10.15 -14.52
C PRO A 81 -0.63 10.46 -14.03
N LYS A 82 -0.08 11.62 -14.41
CA LYS A 82 1.27 12.07 -13.99
C LYS A 82 1.47 12.03 -12.47
N HIS A 83 0.44 12.36 -11.68
CA HIS A 83 0.54 12.37 -10.22
C HIS A 83 0.68 10.97 -9.60
N VAL A 84 0.25 9.92 -10.32
CA VAL A 84 0.43 8.52 -9.93
C VAL A 84 1.87 8.08 -10.25
N LEU A 85 2.33 8.40 -11.46
CA LEU A 85 3.70 8.09 -11.91
C LEU A 85 4.76 8.74 -11.00
N LYS A 86 4.55 9.99 -10.57
CA LYS A 86 5.44 10.70 -9.63
C LYS A 86 5.58 10.02 -8.27
N LYS A 87 4.65 9.13 -7.90
CA LYS A 87 4.69 8.35 -6.66
C LYS A 87 5.35 6.98 -6.85
N GLY A 88 6.01 6.75 -7.99
CA GLY A 88 6.71 5.51 -8.30
C GLY A 88 5.79 4.36 -8.73
N ILE A 89 4.51 4.64 -8.99
CA ILE A 89 3.55 3.63 -9.42
C ILE A 89 3.55 3.57 -10.94
N THR A 90 3.91 2.41 -11.47
CA THR A 90 4.06 2.17 -12.90
C THR A 90 2.90 1.36 -13.47
N LYS A 91 2.82 1.27 -14.80
CA LYS A 91 1.75 0.52 -15.47
C LYS A 91 1.85 -0.97 -15.18
N GLU A 92 3.09 -1.47 -15.10
CA GLU A 92 3.43 -2.88 -14.92
C GLU A 92 2.82 -3.43 -13.64
N ILE A 93 2.70 -2.62 -12.58
CA ILE A 93 2.02 -3.02 -11.34
C ILE A 93 0.58 -3.44 -11.61
N PHE A 94 -0.17 -2.64 -12.38
CA PHE A 94 -1.57 -2.93 -12.69
C PHE A 94 -1.71 -4.04 -13.74
N ILE A 95 -0.80 -4.11 -14.71
CA ILE A 95 -0.75 -5.20 -15.69
C ILE A 95 -0.59 -6.53 -14.95
N ASN A 96 0.44 -6.65 -14.10
CA ASN A 96 0.70 -7.85 -13.32
C ASN A 96 -0.46 -8.19 -12.40
N GLN A 97 -1.09 -7.20 -11.76
CA GLN A 97 -2.27 -7.40 -10.93
C GLN A 97 -3.42 -8.01 -11.74
N ILE A 98 -3.74 -7.43 -12.90
CA ILE A 98 -4.86 -7.86 -13.76
C ILE A 98 -4.59 -9.26 -14.34
N GLU A 99 -3.35 -9.57 -14.73
CA GLU A 99 -2.98 -10.90 -15.19
C GLU A 99 -3.09 -11.94 -14.07
N THR A 100 -2.60 -11.62 -12.88
CA THR A 100 -2.60 -12.53 -11.73
C THR A 100 -4.03 -12.81 -11.23
N GLU A 101 -4.82 -11.76 -11.01
CA GLU A 101 -6.23 -11.90 -10.61
C GLU A 101 -7.06 -12.53 -11.74
N GLY A 102 -6.78 -12.16 -12.99
CA GLY A 102 -7.42 -12.77 -14.16
C GLY A 102 -7.20 -14.27 -14.26
N ALA A 103 -5.97 -14.73 -14.02
CA ALA A 103 -5.64 -16.15 -14.00
C ALA A 103 -6.40 -16.88 -12.87
N PHE A 104 -6.56 -16.22 -11.71
CA PHE A 104 -7.40 -16.74 -10.64
C PHE A 104 -8.86 -16.88 -11.08
N TYR A 105 -9.45 -15.85 -11.69
CA TYR A 105 -10.84 -15.91 -12.15
C TYR A 105 -11.07 -17.01 -13.18
N LEU A 106 -10.16 -17.17 -14.14
CA LEU A 106 -10.22 -18.27 -15.11
C LEU A 106 -10.11 -19.64 -14.45
N LYS A 107 -9.16 -19.81 -13.52
CA LYS A 107 -8.94 -21.09 -12.81
C LYS A 107 -10.17 -21.52 -12.01
N HIS A 108 -10.93 -20.57 -11.48
CA HIS A 108 -12.11 -20.83 -10.66
C HIS A 108 -13.43 -20.64 -11.42
N SER A 109 -13.39 -20.48 -12.76
CA SER A 109 -14.57 -20.26 -13.60
C SER A 109 -15.44 -19.09 -13.15
N ILE A 110 -14.82 -18.05 -12.59
CA ILE A 110 -15.50 -16.83 -12.12
C ILE A 110 -15.75 -15.92 -13.32
N ARG A 111 -17.01 -15.83 -13.72
CA ARG A 111 -17.43 -14.99 -14.86
C ARG A 111 -17.60 -13.53 -14.49
N ASP A 112 -18.10 -13.23 -13.30
CA ASP A 112 -18.29 -11.87 -12.80
C ASP A 112 -17.44 -11.63 -11.54
N PRO A 113 -16.26 -10.99 -11.68
CA PRO A 113 -15.40 -10.69 -10.54
C PRO A 113 -16.02 -9.73 -9.51
N GLU A 114 -16.91 -8.83 -9.93
CA GLU A 114 -17.56 -7.88 -9.03
C GLU A 114 -18.61 -8.59 -8.17
N GLU A 115 -19.37 -9.50 -8.77
CA GLU A 115 -20.31 -10.35 -8.02
C GLU A 115 -19.58 -11.25 -7.02
N TYR A 116 -18.48 -11.89 -7.44
CA TYR A 116 -17.65 -12.71 -6.56
C TYR A 116 -17.13 -11.92 -5.35
N LYS A 117 -16.63 -10.70 -5.55
CA LYS A 117 -16.18 -9.84 -4.44
C LYS A 117 -17.30 -9.51 -3.47
N LYS A 118 -18.51 -9.22 -3.96
CA LYS A 118 -19.68 -8.95 -3.11
C LYS A 118 -20.05 -10.14 -2.24
N GLN A 119 -20.00 -11.36 -2.81
CA GLN A 119 -20.29 -12.58 -2.05
C GLN A 119 -19.29 -12.79 -0.92
N ILE A 120 -17.99 -12.60 -1.17
CA ILE A 120 -16.95 -12.71 -0.13
C ILE A 120 -17.15 -11.68 0.98
N ILE A 121 -17.44 -10.42 0.63
CA ILE A 121 -17.66 -9.37 1.62
C ILE A 121 -18.87 -9.70 2.50
N LYS A 122 -19.98 -10.09 1.87
CA LYS A 122 -21.19 -10.49 2.61
C LYS A 122 -20.91 -11.65 3.56
N GLU A 123 -20.23 -12.69 3.09
CA GLU A 123 -19.88 -13.84 3.92
C GLU A 123 -18.94 -13.47 5.07
N ALA A 124 -17.99 -12.56 4.85
CA ALA A 124 -17.09 -12.08 5.89
C ALA A 124 -17.81 -11.26 6.96
N ASP A 125 -18.81 -10.48 6.58
CA ASP A 125 -19.65 -9.72 7.50
C ASP A 125 -20.57 -10.65 8.30
N ASP A 126 -21.17 -11.67 7.67
CA ASP A 126 -22.01 -12.67 8.33
C ASP A 126 -21.22 -13.48 9.39
N ARG A 127 -19.92 -13.74 9.15
CA ARG A 127 -19.05 -14.44 10.12
C ARG A 127 -18.56 -13.59 11.30
N ARG A 128 -18.76 -12.26 11.23
CA ARG A 128 -18.38 -11.33 12.31
C ARG A 128 -19.50 -11.10 13.32
N LEU A 129 -20.71 -11.54 12.99
CA LEU A 129 -21.91 -11.52 13.85
C LEU A 129 -22.02 -12.84 14.63
#